data_AF-A0AA35W635-F1
#
_entry.id   AF-A0AA35W635-F1
#
_cell.length_a   1.000
_cell.length_b   1.000
_cell.length_c   1.000
_cell.angle_alpha   90.00
_cell.angle_beta   90.00
_cell.angle_gamma   90.00
#
_symmetry.space_group_name_H-M   'P 1'
#
loop_
_entity.id
_entity.type
_entity.pdbx_description
1 polymer ?
#
loop_
_entity_poly.entity_id
_entity_poly.type
_entity_poly.pdbx_seq_one_letter_code
_entity_poly.pdbx_strand_id
1 'polypeptide(L)'
;MGWRPADKIAVALHNFKANGVHQLTVHIGDLLYVQEELDSGEWCRGYIFYEPSKRGIFPASYISIKESTSRNIGSERIVVPAGDELLVEATQGLREWRWKLRELYVRGSRERWRPLYHAMEEVVNWRRTLVSSNTTLEALQETKVKLSATIDEINRLSGCPLTPRDPATGAAVDSQNTSILELWRLHRDRRADSTSDHTPGTLRRQRKAQPHGHLHHLFMRIDSVDHPFTENSEIFFFLSIGGKDQLSERYLITMAKGSYRQPKSIGERKSCVFTDLGSKDIETDIYLVCQIVRNGKMLQDKKYHSQHSFRRPYAVGVLDVRTVLQEQESSETAEHIKTITMPLYLCGTNHESNFATFHLNVIQKTGAKGGQKPGCAIALSLRAFHRKQLSVVRMEIPMLFTKATEMVHKLGFPDVILPGDARNDIYVTLEGGSFSKGTKTAERNVEVAVNVVDKSGTVIPRAIVSGAAATPSHEYISYIFYHNNNPRWKETFKLVIPFEKVPDAHLRIVLRHLAKDECTLGHSLSRILITNSDPLSRS
;
A
#
# COMPACT_ATOMS: atom_id res chain seq x y z
N MET A 1 -28.73 -43.93 47.28
CA MET A 1 -27.94 -42.86 46.65
C MET A 1 -28.29 -42.84 45.18
N GLY A 2 -28.87 -41.74 44.72
CA GLY A 2 -29.20 -41.50 43.32
C GLY A 2 -28.06 -40.81 42.59
N TRP A 3 -28.13 -40.87 41.26
CA TRP A 3 -27.31 -40.05 40.37
C TRP A 3 -28.07 -38.75 40.09
N ARG A 4 -27.41 -37.61 40.21
CA ARG A 4 -27.98 -36.28 39.91
C ARG A 4 -27.41 -35.77 38.59
N PRO A 5 -28.24 -35.18 37.72
CA PRO A 5 -27.74 -34.48 36.52
C PRO A 5 -26.78 -33.36 36.90
N ALA A 6 -25.66 -33.25 36.18
CA ALA A 6 -24.64 -32.23 36.39
C ALA A 6 -24.42 -31.36 35.15
N ASP A 7 -24.33 -31.96 33.96
CA ASP A 7 -24.09 -31.31 32.66
C ASP A 7 -22.89 -30.32 32.67
N LYS A 8 -21.74 -30.78 33.16
CA LYS A 8 -20.51 -29.97 33.32
C LYS A 8 -19.38 -30.48 32.44
N ILE A 9 -18.38 -29.63 32.22
CA ILE A 9 -17.09 -30.03 31.65
C ILE A 9 -16.04 -30.09 32.74
N ALA A 10 -15.22 -31.13 32.72
CA ALA A 10 -14.13 -31.31 33.66
C ALA A 10 -12.84 -31.69 32.94
N VAL A 11 -11.70 -31.41 33.57
CA VAL A 11 -10.39 -31.89 33.14
C VAL A 11 -9.84 -32.88 34.15
N ALA A 12 -9.27 -33.98 33.68
CA ALA A 12 -8.63 -34.95 34.55
C ALA A 12 -7.30 -34.42 35.10
N LEU A 13 -7.15 -34.44 36.42
CA LEU A 13 -5.93 -34.06 37.14
C LEU A 13 -4.97 -35.23 37.32
N HIS A 14 -5.50 -36.46 37.35
CA HIS A 14 -4.76 -37.68 37.62
C HIS A 14 -5.15 -38.81 36.65
N ASN A 15 -4.25 -39.77 36.46
CA ASN A 15 -4.56 -40.97 35.67
C ASN A 15 -5.41 -41.93 36.51
N PHE A 16 -6.57 -42.33 36.01
CA PHE A 16 -7.44 -43.33 36.60
C PHE A 16 -7.58 -44.52 35.66
N LYS A 17 -7.12 -45.70 36.10
CA LYS A 17 -7.25 -46.94 35.33
C LYS A 17 -8.52 -47.67 35.74
N ALA A 18 -9.39 -47.96 34.78
CA ALA A 18 -10.61 -48.71 35.05
C ALA A 18 -10.29 -50.15 35.46
N ASN A 19 -10.87 -50.57 36.58
CA ASN A 19 -10.81 -51.93 37.12
C ASN A 19 -12.17 -52.66 37.05
N GLY A 20 -13.25 -51.95 36.74
CA GLY A 20 -14.61 -52.50 36.62
C GLY A 20 -15.26 -52.22 35.26
N VAL A 21 -16.27 -53.01 34.90
CA VAL A 21 -16.95 -52.96 33.57
C VAL A 21 -17.61 -51.61 33.29
N HIS A 22 -18.01 -50.88 34.33
CA HIS A 22 -18.66 -49.58 34.21
C HIS A 22 -17.70 -48.40 34.43
N GLN A 23 -16.44 -48.67 34.79
CA GLN A 23 -15.45 -47.62 35.04
C GLN A 23 -14.82 -47.15 33.72
N LEU A 24 -14.61 -45.84 33.61
CA LEU A 24 -13.96 -45.23 32.46
C LEU A 24 -12.48 -45.01 32.79
N THR A 25 -11.57 -45.50 31.95
CA THR A 25 -10.15 -45.14 32.07
C THR A 25 -9.95 -43.69 31.62
N VAL A 26 -9.33 -42.88 32.46
CA VAL A 26 -9.10 -41.45 32.25
C VAL A 26 -7.60 -41.17 32.40
N HIS A 27 -7.03 -40.35 31.53
CA HIS A 27 -5.64 -39.89 31.62
C HIS A 27 -5.57 -38.41 31.98
N ILE A 28 -4.46 -37.99 32.59
CA ILE A 28 -4.17 -36.59 32.91
C ILE A 28 -4.37 -35.72 31.67
N GLY A 29 -5.16 -34.66 31.81
CA GLY A 29 -5.47 -33.71 30.74
C GLY A 29 -6.63 -34.12 29.82
N ASP A 30 -7.25 -35.29 30.03
CA ASP A 30 -8.48 -35.65 29.34
C ASP A 30 -9.61 -34.68 29.70
N LEU A 31 -10.32 -34.21 28.67
CA LEU A 31 -11.51 -33.39 28.82
C LEU A 31 -12.72 -34.32 28.90
N LEU A 32 -13.51 -34.19 29.97
CA LEU A 32 -14.63 -35.06 30.29
C LEU A 32 -15.92 -34.25 30.26
N TYR A 33 -16.98 -34.85 29.73
CA TYR A 33 -18.34 -34.37 29.95
C TYR A 33 -18.95 -35.14 31.11
N VAL A 34 -19.27 -34.44 32.19
CA VAL A 34 -19.90 -34.99 33.40
C VAL A 34 -21.41 -34.88 33.24
N GLN A 35 -22.04 -36.02 32.97
CA GLN A 35 -23.50 -36.12 32.81
C GLN A 35 -24.18 -36.15 34.17
N GLU A 36 -23.66 -36.99 35.07
CA GLU A 36 -24.26 -37.21 36.38
C GLU A 36 -23.18 -37.24 37.48
N GLU A 37 -23.55 -36.78 38.67
CA GLU A 37 -22.76 -36.85 39.89
C GLU A 37 -23.51 -37.73 40.91
N LEU A 38 -22.81 -38.65 41.56
CA LEU A 38 -23.39 -39.48 42.61
C LEU A 38 -23.68 -38.62 43.85
N ASP A 39 -24.78 -38.89 44.56
CA ASP A 39 -25.14 -38.16 45.80
C ASP A 39 -24.01 -38.07 46.85
N SER A 40 -23.12 -39.06 46.93
CA SER A 40 -21.96 -39.02 47.86
C SER A 40 -20.87 -38.05 47.42
N GLY A 41 -20.90 -37.58 46.17
CA GLY A 41 -19.86 -36.74 45.57
C GLY A 41 -18.57 -37.50 45.23
N GLU A 42 -18.51 -38.82 45.44
CA GLU A 42 -17.28 -39.60 45.23
C GLU A 42 -17.06 -40.00 43.77
N TRP A 43 -18.15 -40.19 43.01
CA TRP A 43 -18.13 -40.68 41.64
C TRP A 43 -18.92 -39.77 40.72
N CYS A 44 -18.38 -39.58 39.53
CA CYS A 44 -19.02 -38.92 38.40
C CYS A 44 -19.27 -39.95 37.29
N ARG A 45 -20.31 -39.72 36.50
CA ARG A 45 -20.62 -40.51 35.29
C ARG A 45 -20.59 -39.59 34.09
N GLY A 46 -19.94 -40.05 33.03
CA GLY A 46 -19.78 -39.24 31.84
C GLY A 46 -19.01 -39.94 30.76
N TYR A 47 -18.42 -39.16 29.86
CA TYR A 47 -17.61 -39.66 28.76
C TYR A 47 -16.45 -38.72 28.43
N ILE A 48 -15.47 -39.23 27.68
CA ILE A 48 -14.40 -38.41 27.12
C ILE A 48 -15.00 -37.48 26.07
N PHE A 49 -14.89 -36.16 26.27
CA PHE A 49 -15.63 -35.14 25.50
C PHE A 49 -15.52 -35.32 23.98
N TYR A 50 -14.33 -35.68 23.49
CA TYR A 50 -14.05 -35.88 22.05
C TYR A 50 -14.28 -37.32 21.55
N GLU A 51 -14.60 -38.25 22.45
CA GLU A 51 -14.89 -39.66 22.14
C GLU A 51 -16.13 -40.14 22.93
N PRO A 52 -17.35 -39.68 22.59
CA PRO A 52 -18.57 -39.97 23.37
C PRO A 52 -18.90 -41.47 23.51
N SER A 53 -18.32 -42.31 22.65
CA SER A 53 -18.41 -43.78 22.75
C SER A 53 -17.70 -44.34 23.99
N LYS A 54 -16.69 -43.64 24.52
CA LYS A 54 -15.97 -43.98 25.75
C LYS A 54 -16.63 -43.33 26.94
N ARG A 55 -17.61 -44.04 27.51
CA ARG A 55 -18.42 -43.60 28.65
C ARG A 55 -18.28 -44.54 29.85
N GLY A 56 -18.46 -44.00 31.04
CA GLY A 56 -18.42 -44.77 32.28
C GLY A 56 -18.36 -43.88 33.51
N ILE A 57 -18.06 -44.47 34.65
CA ILE A 57 -17.88 -43.77 35.92
C ILE A 57 -16.40 -43.53 36.22
N PHE A 58 -16.08 -42.41 36.85
CA PHE A 58 -14.74 -42.01 37.27
C PHE A 58 -14.80 -41.23 38.59
N PRO A 59 -13.76 -41.26 39.43
CA PRO A 59 -13.79 -40.59 40.73
C PRO A 59 -13.83 -39.07 40.58
N ALA A 60 -14.66 -38.39 41.38
CA ALA A 60 -14.76 -36.93 41.37
C ALA A 60 -13.47 -36.24 41.85
N SER A 61 -12.67 -36.91 42.69
CA SER A 61 -11.38 -36.38 43.15
C SER A 61 -10.29 -36.36 42.08
N TYR A 62 -10.50 -37.01 40.94
CA TYR A 62 -9.54 -37.10 39.84
C TYR A 62 -9.77 -36.03 38.77
N ILE A 63 -10.79 -35.19 38.94
CA ILE A 63 -11.20 -34.20 37.96
C ILE A 63 -11.28 -32.82 38.58
N SER A 64 -11.12 -31.78 37.76
CA SER A 64 -11.41 -30.40 38.11
C SER A 64 -12.48 -29.87 37.17
N ILE A 65 -13.56 -29.32 37.73
CA ILE A 65 -14.62 -28.70 36.93
C ILE A 65 -14.07 -27.45 36.25
N LYS A 66 -14.27 -27.37 34.94
CA LYS A 66 -13.91 -26.22 34.12
C LYS A 66 -15.16 -25.40 33.83
N GLU A 67 -15.00 -24.08 33.73
CA GLU A 67 -16.07 -23.23 33.24
C GLU A 67 -16.57 -23.71 31.87
N SER A 68 -17.87 -23.65 31.65
CA SER A 68 -18.52 -24.12 30.44
C SER A 68 -19.67 -23.20 30.04
N THR A 69 -19.96 -23.15 28.73
CA THR A 69 -21.08 -22.40 28.15
C THR A 69 -21.99 -23.36 27.41
N SER A 70 -23.31 -23.14 27.46
CA SER A 70 -24.26 -23.95 26.70
C SER A 70 -24.63 -23.26 25.39
N ARG A 71 -24.50 -23.97 24.26
CA ARG A 71 -24.96 -23.54 22.94
C ARG A 71 -26.12 -24.41 22.48
N ASN A 72 -27.10 -23.79 21.83
CA ASN A 72 -28.17 -24.51 21.16
C ASN A 72 -27.79 -24.68 19.69
N ILE A 73 -27.64 -25.93 19.23
CA ILE A 73 -27.48 -26.26 17.82
C ILE A 73 -28.75 -26.99 17.40
N GLY A 74 -29.65 -26.27 16.74
CA GLY A 74 -30.99 -26.78 16.43
C GLY A 74 -31.82 -27.01 17.69
N SER A 75 -32.32 -28.24 17.88
CA SER A 75 -33.10 -28.67 19.05
C SER A 75 -32.26 -29.27 20.20
N GLU A 76 -30.94 -29.42 20.01
CA GLU A 76 -30.05 -29.99 21.02
C GLU A 76 -29.22 -28.93 21.74
N ARG A 77 -29.15 -29.05 23.08
CA ARG A 77 -28.31 -28.20 23.94
C ARG A 77 -26.97 -28.89 24.16
N ILE A 78 -25.89 -28.25 23.70
CA ILE A 78 -24.51 -28.77 23.84
C ILE A 78 -23.75 -27.88 24.81
N VAL A 79 -23.09 -28.49 25.79
CA VAL A 79 -22.20 -27.80 26.73
C VAL A 79 -20.78 -27.85 26.17
N VAL A 80 -20.14 -26.69 26.04
CA VAL A 80 -18.77 -26.54 25.52
C VAL A 80 -17.88 -25.80 26.53
N PRO A 81 -16.55 -26.00 26.52
CA PRO A 81 -15.68 -25.32 27.47
C PRO A 81 -15.78 -23.80 27.31
N ALA A 82 -15.91 -23.07 28.41
CA ALA A 82 -15.85 -21.61 28.38
C ALA A 82 -14.40 -21.16 28.13
N GLY A 83 -14.23 -20.14 27.30
CA GLY A 83 -12.94 -19.60 26.91
C GLY A 83 -12.98 -19.00 25.53
N ASP A 84 -11.83 -18.47 25.10
CA ASP A 84 -11.64 -17.95 23.75
C ASP A 84 -11.90 -19.06 22.71
N GLU A 85 -12.85 -18.81 21.80
CA GLU A 85 -13.24 -19.76 20.76
C GLU A 85 -12.07 -20.22 19.91
N LEU A 86 -11.11 -19.32 19.64
CA LEU A 86 -9.92 -19.62 18.86
C LEU A 86 -9.00 -20.60 19.59
N LEU A 87 -8.94 -20.53 20.93
CA LEU A 87 -8.19 -21.50 21.73
C LEU A 87 -8.89 -22.86 21.74
N VAL A 88 -10.22 -22.89 21.76
CA VAL A 88 -10.97 -24.15 21.65
C VAL A 88 -10.70 -24.79 20.29
N GLU A 89 -10.81 -24.01 19.22
CA GLU A 89 -10.53 -24.43 17.85
C GLU A 89 -9.10 -24.96 17.69
N ALA A 90 -8.09 -24.24 18.18
CA ALA A 90 -6.69 -24.69 18.14
C ALA A 90 -6.49 -26.04 18.84
N THR A 91 -7.18 -26.26 19.96
CA THR A 91 -7.12 -27.55 20.70
C THR A 91 -7.68 -28.69 19.86
N GLN A 92 -8.81 -28.42 19.21
CA GLN A 92 -9.51 -29.39 18.39
C GLN A 92 -8.71 -29.71 17.13
N GLY A 93 -8.23 -28.68 16.44
CA GLY A 93 -7.38 -28.80 15.25
C GLY A 93 -6.16 -29.68 15.53
N LEU A 94 -5.41 -29.43 16.62
CA LEU A 94 -4.25 -30.26 16.98
C LEU A 94 -4.61 -31.76 17.17
N ARG A 95 -5.80 -32.07 17.69
CA ARG A 95 -6.28 -33.46 17.85
C ARG A 95 -6.67 -34.12 16.54
N GLU A 96 -7.10 -33.34 15.54
CA GLU A 96 -7.45 -33.82 14.21
C GLU A 96 -6.21 -33.94 13.32
N TRP A 97 -5.39 -32.90 13.27
CA TRP A 97 -4.18 -32.83 12.45
C TRP A 97 -3.11 -33.84 12.86
N ARG A 98 -3.09 -34.30 14.12
CA ARG A 98 -2.16 -35.38 14.55
C ARG A 98 -2.31 -36.64 13.72
N TRP A 99 -3.52 -36.97 13.25
CA TRP A 99 -3.75 -38.14 12.41
C TRP A 99 -3.16 -37.94 11.02
N LYS A 100 -3.33 -36.73 10.46
CA LYS A 100 -2.74 -36.38 9.16
C LYS A 100 -1.22 -36.37 9.21
N LEU A 101 -0.66 -35.83 10.28
CA LEU A 101 0.78 -35.83 10.52
C LEU A 101 1.33 -37.26 10.61
N ARG A 102 0.65 -38.17 11.32
CA ARG A 102 1.04 -39.60 11.39
C ARG A 102 0.95 -40.27 10.02
N GLU A 103 -0.10 -40.02 9.26
CA GLU A 103 -0.28 -40.55 7.89
C GLU A 103 0.88 -40.14 6.97
N LEU A 104 1.25 -38.85 6.96
CA LEU A 104 2.34 -38.33 6.13
C LEU A 104 3.71 -38.91 6.52
N TYR A 105 3.93 -39.14 7.83
CA TYR A 105 5.14 -39.76 8.34
C TYR A 105 5.28 -41.21 7.85
N VAL A 106 4.23 -42.02 8.01
CA VAL A 106 4.21 -43.43 7.60
C VAL A 106 4.39 -43.58 6.08
N ARG A 107 3.84 -42.65 5.30
CA ARG A 107 4.01 -42.60 3.84
C ARG A 107 5.35 -42.05 3.36
N GLY A 108 6.25 -41.66 4.26
CA GLY A 108 7.58 -41.14 3.91
C GLY A 108 7.58 -39.76 3.22
N SER A 109 6.45 -39.04 3.24
CA SER A 109 6.30 -37.74 2.56
C SER A 109 6.90 -36.60 3.38
N ARG A 110 8.23 -36.61 3.56
CA ARG A 110 8.95 -35.64 4.42
C ARG A 110 8.72 -34.18 4.05
N GLU A 111 8.59 -33.89 2.76
CA GLU A 111 8.34 -32.53 2.23
C GLU A 111 7.02 -31.92 2.72
N ARG A 112 5.98 -32.75 2.91
CA ARG A 112 4.67 -32.29 3.42
C ARG A 112 4.57 -32.42 4.94
N TRP A 113 5.33 -33.36 5.51
CA TRP A 113 5.34 -33.59 6.95
C TRP A 113 6.01 -32.44 7.73
N ARG A 114 7.17 -31.95 7.27
CA ARG A 114 7.92 -30.91 7.99
C ARG A 114 7.14 -29.59 8.15
N PRO A 115 6.53 -29.01 7.10
CA PRO A 115 5.75 -27.78 7.23
C PRO A 115 4.55 -27.97 8.17
N LEU A 116 3.85 -29.11 8.06
CA LEU A 116 2.72 -29.44 8.92
C LEU A 116 3.13 -29.55 10.39
N TYR A 117 4.26 -30.22 10.67
CA TYR A 117 4.80 -30.35 12.02
C TYR A 117 5.14 -28.98 12.62
N HIS A 118 5.89 -28.14 11.90
CA HIS A 118 6.30 -26.82 12.38
C HIS A 118 5.09 -25.91 12.63
N ALA A 119 4.11 -25.91 11.73
CA ALA A 119 2.89 -25.13 11.94
C ALA A 119 2.10 -25.61 13.17
N MET A 120 2.01 -26.93 13.39
CA MET A 120 1.40 -27.48 14.61
C MET A 120 2.17 -27.08 15.88
N GLU A 121 3.50 -27.03 15.84
CA GLU A 121 4.34 -26.56 16.95
C GLU A 121 4.12 -25.08 17.25
N GLU A 122 4.01 -24.24 16.22
CA GLU A 122 3.65 -22.83 16.36
C GLU A 122 2.29 -22.64 17.03
N VAL A 123 1.27 -23.42 16.64
CA VAL A 123 -0.06 -23.37 17.29
C VAL A 123 0.05 -23.67 18.79
N VAL A 124 0.87 -24.65 19.19
CA VAL A 124 1.11 -24.96 20.61
C VAL A 124 1.77 -23.78 21.33
N ASN A 125 2.75 -23.13 20.70
CA ASN A 125 3.45 -21.98 21.27
C ASN A 125 2.52 -20.76 21.41
N TRP A 126 1.75 -20.42 20.36
CA TRP A 126 0.77 -19.33 20.41
C TRP A 126 -0.29 -19.55 21.49
N ARG A 127 -0.78 -20.79 21.60
CA ARG A 127 -1.70 -21.19 22.68
C ARG A 127 -1.08 -20.97 24.06
N ARG A 128 0.18 -21.36 24.26
CA ARG A 128 0.89 -21.17 25.55
C ARG A 128 0.95 -19.68 25.90
N THR A 129 1.30 -18.83 24.93
CA THR A 129 1.37 -17.38 25.11
C THR A 129 0.01 -16.80 25.52
N LEU A 130 -1.06 -17.13 24.80
CA LEU A 130 -2.40 -16.63 25.06
C LEU A 130 -2.95 -17.05 26.44
N VAL A 131 -2.61 -18.26 26.90
CA VAL A 131 -3.04 -18.73 28.23
C VAL A 131 -2.21 -18.09 29.36
N SER A 132 -0.95 -17.73 29.11
CA SER A 132 -0.05 -17.17 30.13
C SER A 132 -0.32 -15.72 30.57
N SER A 133 -1.33 -15.06 29.97
CA SER A 133 -2.03 -13.84 30.43
C SER A 133 -1.23 -12.62 30.95
N ASN A 134 0.08 -12.51 30.73
CA ASN A 134 0.91 -11.40 31.20
C ASN A 134 1.24 -10.36 30.10
N THR A 135 0.28 -10.03 29.23
CA THR A 135 0.55 -9.16 28.07
C THR A 135 -0.56 -8.14 27.84
N THR A 136 -0.26 -7.07 27.10
CA THR A 136 -1.22 -6.02 26.74
C THR A 136 -2.33 -6.55 25.83
N LEU A 137 -3.49 -5.89 25.83
CA LEU A 137 -4.64 -6.26 24.99
C LEU A 137 -4.30 -6.26 23.49
N GLU A 138 -3.48 -5.30 23.04
CA GLU A 138 -3.03 -5.22 21.64
C GLU A 138 -2.16 -6.42 21.24
N ALA A 139 -1.21 -6.81 22.09
CA ALA A 139 -0.35 -7.97 21.85
C ALA A 139 -1.13 -9.29 21.88
N LEU A 140 -2.15 -9.39 22.74
CA LEU A 140 -3.07 -10.52 22.75
C LEU A 140 -3.85 -10.61 21.43
N GLN A 141 -4.36 -9.49 20.92
CA GLN A 141 -5.09 -9.47 19.65
C GLN A 141 -4.20 -9.81 18.46
N GLU A 142 -2.97 -9.29 18.41
CA GLU A 142 -1.99 -9.66 17.39
C GLU A 142 -1.67 -11.17 17.44
N THR A 143 -1.53 -11.73 18.65
CA THR A 143 -1.29 -13.16 18.84
C THR A 143 -2.47 -14.01 18.38
N LYS A 144 -3.72 -13.56 18.58
CA LYS A 144 -4.91 -14.24 18.05
C LYS A 144 -4.95 -14.24 16.53
N VAL A 145 -4.61 -13.11 15.89
CA VAL A 145 -4.53 -13.04 14.42
C VAL A 145 -3.49 -14.04 13.91
N LYS A 146 -2.30 -14.09 14.51
CA LYS A 146 -1.24 -15.06 14.15
C LYS A 146 -1.70 -16.50 14.33
N LEU A 147 -2.30 -16.84 15.48
CA LEU A 147 -2.84 -18.18 15.73
C LEU A 147 -3.87 -18.57 14.68
N SER A 148 -4.82 -17.69 14.36
CA SER A 148 -5.87 -17.97 13.35
C SER A 148 -5.28 -18.22 11.96
N ALA A 149 -4.26 -17.46 11.56
CA ALA A 149 -3.57 -17.66 10.29
C ALA A 149 -2.81 -18.99 10.24
N THR A 150 -2.13 -19.38 11.32
CA THR A 150 -1.45 -20.68 11.40
C THR A 150 -2.44 -21.85 11.36
N ILE A 151 -3.61 -21.73 12.01
CA ILE A 151 -4.68 -22.74 11.91
C ILE A 151 -5.13 -22.94 10.46
N ASP A 152 -5.33 -21.84 9.74
CA ASP A 152 -5.78 -21.88 8.34
C ASP A 152 -4.69 -22.44 7.40
N GLU A 153 -3.42 -22.16 7.67
CA GLU A 153 -2.29 -22.79 6.97
C GLU A 153 -2.25 -24.31 7.19
N ILE A 154 -2.47 -24.77 8.42
CA ILE A 154 -2.50 -26.22 8.69
C ILE A 154 -3.69 -26.88 7.98
N ASN A 155 -4.86 -26.24 7.99
CA ASN A 155 -6.03 -26.72 7.26
C ASN A 155 -5.73 -26.82 5.75
N ARG A 156 -5.01 -25.85 5.19
CA ARG A 156 -4.53 -25.88 3.80
C ARG A 156 -3.58 -27.04 3.52
N LEU A 157 -2.54 -27.21 4.35
CA LEU A 157 -1.56 -28.31 4.22
C LEU A 157 -2.23 -29.69 4.34
N SER A 158 -3.26 -29.78 5.17
CA SER A 158 -4.01 -31.01 5.44
C SER A 158 -5.10 -31.31 4.41
N GLY A 159 -5.51 -30.31 3.62
CA GLY A 159 -6.64 -30.40 2.69
C GLY A 159 -8.02 -30.27 3.37
N CYS A 160 -8.07 -29.69 4.57
CA CYS A 160 -9.30 -29.44 5.31
C CYS A 160 -9.99 -28.14 4.84
N PRO A 161 -11.31 -28.01 5.01
CA PRO A 161 -12.03 -26.76 4.75
C PRO A 161 -11.47 -25.59 5.56
N LEU A 162 -11.51 -24.39 4.98
CA LEU A 162 -11.12 -23.15 5.65
C LEU A 162 -12.33 -22.53 6.34
N THR A 163 -12.13 -22.02 7.55
CA THR A 163 -13.18 -21.29 8.30
C THR A 163 -13.21 -19.82 7.85
N PRO A 164 -14.36 -19.26 7.47
CA PRO A 164 -14.49 -17.81 7.25
C PRO A 164 -14.19 -17.05 8.54
N ARG A 165 -13.26 -16.09 8.48
CA ARG A 165 -12.83 -15.30 9.64
C ARG A 165 -12.81 -13.81 9.35
N ASP A 166 -13.05 -13.02 10.37
CA ASP A 166 -12.87 -11.57 10.34
C ASP A 166 -11.37 -11.24 10.27
N PRO A 167 -10.90 -10.50 9.25
CA PRO A 167 -9.50 -10.12 9.11
C PRO A 167 -8.92 -9.29 10.26
N ALA A 168 -9.74 -8.50 10.95
CA ALA A 168 -9.29 -7.59 12.02
C ALA A 168 -9.14 -8.28 13.38
N THR A 169 -9.92 -9.35 13.61
CA THR A 169 -9.98 -10.04 14.91
C THR A 169 -9.46 -11.48 14.85
N GLY A 170 -9.40 -12.09 13.67
CA GLY A 170 -9.06 -13.51 13.49
C GLY A 170 -10.16 -14.47 13.99
N ALA A 171 -11.30 -13.94 14.45
CA ALA A 171 -12.41 -14.72 14.94
C ALA A 171 -13.19 -15.37 13.79
N ALA A 172 -13.71 -16.56 14.02
CA ALA A 172 -14.63 -17.21 13.09
C ALA A 172 -15.91 -16.37 12.95
N VAL A 173 -16.38 -16.20 11.73
CA VAL A 173 -17.55 -15.37 11.42
C VAL A 173 -18.81 -16.22 11.57
N ASP A 174 -19.80 -15.70 12.30
CA ASP A 174 -21.09 -16.38 12.45
C ASP A 174 -21.86 -16.38 11.13
N SER A 175 -22.09 -17.58 10.61
CA SER A 175 -22.86 -17.81 9.39
C SER A 175 -24.32 -17.34 9.46
N GLN A 176 -24.90 -17.25 10.66
CA GLN A 176 -26.30 -16.82 10.85
C GLN A 176 -26.45 -15.30 10.90
N ASN A 177 -25.37 -14.59 11.25
CA ASN A 177 -25.37 -13.13 11.42
C ASN A 177 -24.61 -12.41 10.28
N THR A 178 -24.13 -13.15 9.28
CA THR A 178 -23.32 -12.60 8.19
C THR A 178 -24.00 -12.85 6.85
N SER A 179 -24.08 -11.82 6.01
CA SER A 179 -24.70 -11.94 4.69
C SER A 179 -23.99 -12.99 3.84
N ILE A 180 -24.74 -13.71 3.01
CA ILE A 180 -24.21 -14.75 2.11
C ILE A 180 -23.13 -14.21 1.16
N LEU A 181 -23.27 -12.97 0.71
CA LEU A 181 -22.31 -12.31 -0.17
C LEU A 181 -21.00 -12.02 0.57
N GLU A 182 -21.08 -11.64 1.84
CA GLU A 182 -19.91 -11.37 2.67
C GLU A 182 -19.17 -12.65 3.05
N LEU A 183 -19.91 -13.72 3.42
CA LEU A 183 -19.33 -15.05 3.59
C LEU A 183 -18.62 -15.54 2.32
N TRP A 184 -19.22 -15.30 1.14
CA TRP A 184 -18.59 -15.66 -0.13
C TRP A 184 -17.32 -14.85 -0.41
N ARG A 185 -17.31 -13.55 -0.12
CA ARG A 185 -16.10 -12.71 -0.26
C ARG A 185 -14.98 -13.19 0.65
N LEU A 186 -15.27 -13.38 1.94
CA LEU A 186 -14.32 -13.90 2.92
C LEU A 186 -13.74 -15.26 2.48
N HIS A 187 -14.59 -16.15 1.98
CA HIS A 187 -14.16 -17.44 1.45
C HIS A 187 -13.32 -17.32 0.17
N ARG A 188 -13.74 -16.46 -0.76
CA ARG A 188 -13.05 -16.24 -2.04
C ARG A 188 -11.67 -15.65 -1.83
N ASP A 189 -11.56 -14.62 -1.00
CA ASP A 189 -10.29 -13.91 -0.79
C ASP A 189 -9.27 -14.84 -0.11
N ARG A 190 -9.73 -15.69 0.83
CA ARG A 190 -8.91 -16.76 1.44
C ARG A 190 -8.50 -17.87 0.46
N ARG A 191 -9.30 -18.12 -0.57
CA ARG A 191 -9.02 -19.10 -1.64
C ARG A 191 -8.18 -18.50 -2.76
N ALA A 192 -8.27 -17.20 -3.02
CA ALA A 192 -7.46 -16.49 -4.00
C ALA A 192 -5.97 -16.45 -3.59
N ASP A 193 -5.70 -16.36 -2.28
CA ASP A 193 -4.37 -16.62 -1.70
C ASP A 193 -3.85 -18.04 -1.96
N SER A 194 -4.71 -18.99 -2.36
CA SER A 194 -4.36 -20.41 -2.54
C SER A 194 -4.23 -20.87 -4.00
N THR A 195 -4.82 -20.17 -4.98
CA THR A 195 -4.86 -20.60 -6.40
C THR A 195 -3.73 -20.04 -7.27
N SER A 196 -2.76 -19.32 -6.69
CA SER A 196 -1.64 -18.76 -7.44
C SER A 196 -0.58 -19.77 -7.90
N ASP A 197 -0.66 -21.05 -7.50
CA ASP A 197 0.41 -22.02 -7.82
C ASP A 197 0.08 -23.16 -8.80
N HIS A 198 -1.18 -23.58 -9.03
CA HIS A 198 -1.41 -24.74 -9.93
C HIS A 198 -2.72 -24.70 -10.72
N THR A 199 -2.75 -24.01 -11.88
CA THR A 199 -3.60 -24.41 -13.03
C THR A 199 -3.06 -23.87 -14.37
N PRO A 200 -2.78 -24.71 -15.38
CA PRO A 200 -2.44 -24.28 -16.73
C PRO A 200 -3.69 -24.23 -17.61
N GLY A 201 -4.05 -23.05 -18.16
CA GLY A 201 -5.04 -22.98 -19.24
C GLY A 201 -5.79 -21.66 -19.37
N THR A 202 -5.49 -20.96 -20.47
CA THR A 202 -6.25 -19.88 -21.13
C THR A 202 -6.10 -18.43 -20.63
N LEU A 203 -5.28 -17.70 -21.39
CA LEU A 203 -5.34 -16.25 -21.67
C LEU A 203 -5.40 -15.30 -20.46
N ARG A 204 -4.38 -15.38 -19.60
CA ARG A 204 -3.90 -14.21 -18.86
C ARG A 204 -2.38 -14.16 -18.97
N ARG A 205 -1.90 -13.18 -19.72
CA ARG A 205 -0.49 -12.85 -19.95
C ARG A 205 0.30 -13.00 -18.64
N GLN A 206 1.14 -14.04 -18.58
CA GLN A 206 1.98 -14.39 -17.44
C GLN A 206 2.78 -13.18 -16.96
N ARG A 207 2.40 -12.59 -15.84
CA ARG A 207 3.37 -12.01 -14.91
C ARG A 207 3.83 -13.19 -14.06
N LYS A 208 5.02 -13.73 -14.33
CA LYS A 208 5.73 -14.62 -13.39
C LYS A 208 5.59 -14.02 -11.99
N ALA A 209 5.14 -14.81 -11.02
CA ALA A 209 5.27 -14.44 -9.61
C ALA A 209 6.74 -14.07 -9.39
N GLN A 210 6.98 -12.78 -9.19
CA GLN A 210 8.30 -12.32 -8.82
C GLN A 210 8.57 -12.80 -7.40
N PRO A 211 9.82 -13.16 -7.06
CA PRO A 211 10.20 -13.32 -5.66
C PRO A 211 9.75 -12.07 -4.91
N HIS A 212 9.17 -12.21 -3.72
CA HIS A 212 8.63 -11.11 -2.90
C HIS A 212 9.43 -9.82 -3.13
N GLY A 213 8.85 -8.88 -3.88
CA GLY A 213 9.55 -7.66 -4.28
C GLY A 213 9.99 -6.94 -3.02
N HIS A 214 11.27 -6.63 -2.90
CA HIS A 214 11.71 -5.76 -1.82
C HIS A 214 11.26 -4.34 -2.15
N LEU A 215 10.68 -3.64 -1.17
CA LEU A 215 10.43 -2.22 -1.28
C LEU A 215 11.70 -1.44 -0.93
N HIS A 216 11.98 -0.43 -1.74
CA HIS A 216 13.08 0.50 -1.57
C HIS A 216 12.54 1.92 -1.56
N HIS A 217 13.28 2.81 -0.90
CA HIS A 217 12.89 4.21 -0.76
C HIS A 217 14.10 5.12 -0.97
N LEU A 218 13.89 6.33 -1.48
CA LEU A 218 14.94 7.32 -1.68
C LEU A 218 14.56 8.62 -0.98
N PHE A 219 15.28 8.97 0.07
CA PHE A 219 15.22 10.30 0.68
C PHE A 219 16.02 11.30 -0.14
N MET A 220 15.43 12.49 -0.31
CA MET A 220 16.05 13.65 -0.93
C MET A 220 15.79 14.88 -0.07
N ARG A 221 16.84 15.69 0.17
CA ARG A 221 16.74 17.03 0.75
C ARG A 221 17.49 18.02 -0.12
N ILE A 222 16.94 19.20 -0.27
CA ILE A 222 17.62 20.31 -0.95
C ILE A 222 18.42 21.11 0.06
N ASP A 223 19.72 21.21 -0.19
CA ASP A 223 20.65 21.93 0.67
C ASP A 223 20.85 23.37 0.17
N SER A 224 21.07 23.55 -1.14
CA SER A 224 21.16 24.87 -1.78
C SER A 224 20.65 24.84 -3.22
N VAL A 225 20.16 25.99 -3.67
CA VAL A 225 19.90 26.25 -5.10
C VAL A 225 20.83 27.35 -5.56
N ASP A 226 21.87 26.94 -6.25
CA ASP A 226 22.86 27.81 -6.86
C ASP A 226 22.40 28.16 -8.28
N HIS A 227 21.31 28.94 -8.37
CA HIS A 227 20.90 29.61 -9.60
C HIS A 227 20.17 30.95 -9.37
N PRO A 228 20.56 32.07 -10.02
CA PRO A 228 19.90 33.37 -9.85
C PRO A 228 18.60 33.48 -10.65
N PHE A 229 17.47 33.09 -10.02
CA PHE A 229 16.15 33.24 -10.63
C PHE A 229 15.77 34.72 -10.81
N THR A 230 15.49 35.10 -12.06
CA THR A 230 15.04 36.45 -12.44
C THR A 230 13.53 36.64 -12.31
N GLU A 231 12.79 35.55 -12.16
CA GLU A 231 11.33 35.47 -12.02
C GLU A 231 10.97 34.38 -10.99
N ASN A 232 9.76 34.41 -10.45
CA ASN A 232 9.28 33.33 -9.59
C ASN A 232 9.31 32.02 -10.39
N SER A 233 9.73 30.92 -9.76
CA SER A 233 9.96 29.66 -10.45
C SER A 233 9.46 28.47 -9.64
N GLU A 234 8.96 27.46 -10.33
CA GLU A 234 8.54 26.18 -9.78
C GLU A 234 9.59 25.13 -10.17
N ILE A 235 10.11 24.41 -9.18
CA ILE A 235 11.06 23.33 -9.36
C ILE A 235 10.35 22.02 -9.05
N PHE A 236 10.27 21.14 -10.04
CA PHE A 236 9.67 19.83 -9.91
C PHE A 236 10.73 18.74 -9.94
N PHE A 237 10.76 17.88 -8.93
CA PHE A 237 11.59 16.69 -8.88
C PHE A 237 10.76 15.42 -9.08
N PHE A 238 11.24 14.46 -9.86
CA PHE A 238 10.62 13.15 -10.01
C PHE A 238 11.65 12.11 -10.43
N LEU A 239 11.35 10.84 -10.18
CA LEU A 239 12.14 9.72 -10.67
C LEU A 239 11.69 9.31 -12.07
N SER A 240 12.63 8.95 -12.93
CA SER A 240 12.38 8.43 -14.27
C SER A 240 13.18 7.15 -14.54
N ILE A 241 12.54 6.17 -15.18
CA ILE A 241 13.16 4.90 -15.61
C ILE A 241 13.55 4.99 -17.08
N GLY A 242 14.77 4.55 -17.39
CA GLY A 242 15.36 4.60 -18.74
C GLY A 242 15.47 6.02 -19.30
N GLY A 243 15.30 7.03 -18.43
CA GLY A 243 15.16 8.44 -18.78
C GLY A 243 13.87 8.81 -19.51
N LYS A 244 12.96 7.87 -19.80
CA LYS A 244 11.79 8.11 -20.67
C LYS A 244 10.49 8.22 -19.89
N ASP A 245 10.25 7.24 -19.02
CA ASP A 245 8.98 7.11 -18.34
C ASP A 245 9.10 7.70 -16.94
N GLN A 246 8.12 8.52 -16.56
CA GLN A 246 8.03 9.06 -15.21
C GLN A 246 7.60 7.93 -14.26
N LEU A 247 8.42 7.68 -13.24
CA LEU A 247 8.20 6.61 -12.26
C LEU A 247 7.44 7.10 -11.03
N SER A 248 7.60 8.36 -10.62
CA SER A 248 7.02 8.88 -9.37
C SER A 248 6.14 10.10 -9.60
N GLU A 249 5.32 10.43 -8.60
CA GLU A 249 4.74 11.77 -8.49
C GLU A 249 5.83 12.86 -8.57
N ARG A 250 5.43 14.08 -8.92
CA ARG A 250 6.32 15.25 -8.91
C ARG A 250 6.36 15.82 -7.50
N TYR A 251 7.52 16.21 -7.01
CA TYR A 251 7.71 16.97 -5.78
C TYR A 251 7.98 18.43 -6.13
N LEU A 252 7.13 19.36 -5.64
CA LEU A 252 7.15 20.77 -6.00
C LEU A 252 7.86 21.61 -4.93
N ILE A 253 8.76 22.49 -5.37
CA ILE A 253 9.28 23.60 -4.57
C ILE A 253 9.11 24.91 -5.36
N THR A 254 8.66 25.95 -4.67
CA THR A 254 8.52 27.30 -5.25
C THR A 254 9.68 28.18 -4.81
N MET A 255 10.32 28.85 -5.77
CA MET A 255 11.40 29.80 -5.56
C MET A 255 10.94 31.20 -5.94
N ALA A 256 11.14 32.16 -5.03
CA ALA A 256 10.84 33.56 -5.30
C ALA A 256 11.95 34.21 -6.16
N LYS A 257 11.60 35.26 -6.90
CA LYS A 257 12.59 36.08 -7.61
C LYS A 257 13.68 36.57 -6.66
N GLY A 258 14.95 36.40 -7.05
CA GLY A 258 16.11 36.90 -6.30
C GLY A 258 16.54 36.03 -5.10
N SER A 259 15.95 34.85 -4.91
CA SER A 259 16.20 33.98 -3.75
C SER A 259 17.50 33.14 -3.81
N TYR A 260 18.51 33.58 -4.54
CA TYR A 260 19.74 32.82 -4.79
C TYR A 260 20.65 32.72 -3.56
N ARG A 261 21.28 31.56 -3.34
CA ARG A 261 22.24 31.30 -2.24
C ARG A 261 21.71 31.63 -0.83
N GLN A 262 20.40 31.55 -0.63
CA GLN A 262 19.77 31.77 0.66
C GLN A 262 19.05 30.49 1.09
N PRO A 263 19.61 29.68 2.00
CA PRO A 263 18.97 28.44 2.46
C PRO A 263 17.58 28.66 3.06
N LYS A 264 17.34 29.83 3.68
CA LYS A 264 16.03 30.25 4.23
C LYS A 264 14.95 30.50 3.16
N SER A 265 15.36 30.67 1.92
CA SER A 265 14.43 30.94 0.81
C SER A 265 13.81 29.68 0.22
N ILE A 266 14.44 28.53 0.46
CA ILE A 266 13.87 27.23 0.22
C ILE A 266 12.86 27.02 1.35
N GLY A 267 11.58 26.95 1.01
CA GLY A 267 10.50 26.84 2.00
C GLY A 267 10.68 25.67 2.97
N GLU A 268 9.87 25.63 4.03
CA GLU A 268 10.00 24.64 5.11
C GLU A 268 10.00 23.20 4.60
N ARG A 269 9.21 22.90 3.56
CA ARG A 269 9.15 21.61 2.87
C ARG A 269 10.30 21.49 1.87
N LYS A 270 11.51 21.22 2.36
CA LYS A 270 12.73 21.06 1.55
C LYS A 270 13.20 19.61 1.40
N SER A 271 12.49 18.67 1.99
CA SER A 271 12.80 17.24 1.91
C SER A 271 11.60 16.40 1.48
N CYS A 272 11.88 15.30 0.80
CA CYS A 272 10.89 14.32 0.43
C CYS A 272 11.46 12.90 0.46
N VAL A 273 10.56 11.92 0.50
CA VAL A 273 10.91 10.50 0.34
C VAL A 273 10.13 9.96 -0.85
N PHE A 274 10.85 9.50 -1.86
CA PHE A 274 10.28 8.68 -2.92
C PHE A 274 10.03 7.28 -2.37
N THR A 275 8.77 6.88 -2.30
CA THR A 275 8.35 5.63 -1.68
C THR A 275 8.07 4.56 -2.73
N ASP A 276 7.94 3.32 -2.27
CA ASP A 276 7.30 2.25 -3.05
C ASP A 276 8.05 1.82 -4.31
N LEU A 277 9.38 1.98 -4.33
CA LEU A 277 10.24 1.54 -5.43
C LEU A 277 10.45 0.03 -5.35
N GLY A 278 10.21 -0.68 -6.45
CA GLY A 278 10.42 -2.12 -6.54
C GLY A 278 11.87 -2.49 -6.88
N SER A 279 12.25 -3.73 -6.63
CA SER A 279 13.60 -4.23 -6.97
C SER A 279 13.94 -4.06 -8.45
N LYS A 280 12.97 -4.23 -9.36
CA LYS A 280 13.19 -4.03 -10.81
C LYS A 280 13.46 -2.58 -11.19
N ASP A 281 12.88 -1.65 -10.43
CA ASP A 281 13.05 -0.21 -10.71
C ASP A 281 14.49 0.21 -10.40
N ILE A 282 15.08 -0.33 -9.32
CA ILE A 282 16.46 0.00 -8.90
C ILE A 282 17.54 -0.74 -9.69
N GLU A 283 17.20 -1.86 -10.33
CA GLU A 283 18.08 -2.62 -11.23
C GLU A 283 18.20 -1.95 -12.62
N THR A 284 17.24 -1.10 -12.97
CA THR A 284 17.22 -0.38 -14.25
C THR A 284 17.90 0.99 -14.15
N ASP A 285 18.22 1.62 -15.28
CA ASP A 285 18.69 3.00 -15.34
C ASP A 285 17.64 3.96 -14.76
N ILE A 286 17.87 4.42 -13.54
CA ILE A 286 16.98 5.32 -12.81
C ILE A 286 17.63 6.68 -12.59
N TYR A 287 16.90 7.73 -12.93
CA TYR A 287 17.36 9.11 -12.87
C TYR A 287 16.44 9.95 -12.00
N LEU A 288 17.03 10.78 -11.15
CA LEU A 288 16.34 11.91 -10.54
C LEU A 288 16.34 13.07 -11.53
N VAL A 289 15.16 13.48 -11.97
CA VAL A 289 14.97 14.57 -12.93
C VAL A 289 14.40 15.78 -12.21
N CYS A 290 14.98 16.93 -12.50
CA CYS A 290 14.49 18.24 -12.08
C CYS A 290 14.00 19.01 -13.31
N GLN A 291 12.77 19.50 -13.28
CA GLN A 291 12.22 20.41 -14.29
C GLN A 291 11.87 21.74 -13.64
N ILE A 292 12.42 22.82 -14.18
CA ILE A 292 12.16 24.17 -13.71
C ILE A 292 11.25 24.89 -14.70
N VAL A 293 10.15 25.41 -14.18
CA VAL A 293 9.17 26.22 -14.90
C VAL A 293 9.19 27.61 -14.29
N ARG A 294 9.45 28.63 -15.10
CA ARG A 294 9.39 30.03 -14.64
C ARG A 294 7.95 30.55 -14.76
N ASN A 295 7.54 31.41 -13.84
CA ASN A 295 6.28 32.11 -13.87
C ASN A 295 6.53 33.62 -14.01
N GLY A 296 6.33 34.15 -15.21
CA GLY A 296 6.68 35.52 -15.52
C GLY A 296 6.32 35.92 -16.95
N LYS A 297 7.10 36.80 -17.57
CA LYS A 297 6.69 37.40 -18.85
C LYS A 297 6.74 36.38 -19.99
N MET A 298 5.83 36.52 -20.96
CA MET A 298 5.80 35.70 -22.18
C MET A 298 7.12 35.82 -22.94
N LEU A 299 7.74 37.00 -23.02
CA LEU A 299 9.09 37.21 -23.54
C LEU A 299 9.94 37.95 -22.49
N GLN A 300 11.22 37.62 -22.39
CA GLN A 300 12.13 38.27 -21.43
C GLN A 300 12.66 39.64 -21.91
N ASP A 301 12.07 40.19 -22.98
CA ASP A 301 12.46 41.50 -23.53
C ASP A 301 12.06 42.65 -22.60
N LYS A 302 13.03 43.53 -22.34
CA LYS A 302 12.84 44.72 -21.49
C LYS A 302 11.81 45.72 -22.03
N LYS A 303 11.47 45.64 -23.32
CA LYS A 303 10.53 46.56 -23.99
C LYS A 303 9.06 46.27 -23.67
N TYR A 304 8.71 45.06 -23.23
CA TYR A 304 7.32 44.65 -23.00
C TYR A 304 6.96 44.62 -21.51
N HIS A 305 5.93 45.36 -21.14
CA HIS A 305 5.37 45.43 -19.79
C HIS A 305 4.00 44.73 -19.78
N SER A 306 4.01 43.41 -19.56
CA SER A 306 2.78 42.66 -19.31
C SER A 306 2.54 42.54 -17.81
N GLN A 307 1.31 42.78 -17.36
CA GLN A 307 0.86 42.49 -15.99
C GLN A 307 0.55 41.00 -15.77
N HIS A 308 0.49 40.21 -16.85
CA HIS A 308 0.19 38.78 -16.80
C HIS A 308 1.47 37.95 -16.67
N SER A 309 1.42 36.94 -15.80
CA SER A 309 2.48 35.96 -15.60
C SER A 309 2.09 34.61 -16.22
N PHE A 310 3.01 34.04 -16.99
CA PHE A 310 2.82 32.80 -17.72
C PHE A 310 3.83 31.75 -17.24
N ARG A 311 3.34 30.52 -17.05
CA ARG A 311 4.19 29.35 -16.78
C ARG A 311 4.93 28.98 -18.06
N ARG A 312 6.26 28.96 -18.05
CA ARG A 312 7.08 28.62 -19.23
C ARG A 312 8.26 27.71 -18.87
N PRO A 313 8.67 26.83 -19.79
CA PRO A 313 9.93 26.09 -19.69
C PRO A 313 11.11 26.98 -19.30
N TYR A 314 11.98 26.49 -18.41
CA TYR A 314 13.17 27.24 -18.02
C TYR A 314 14.45 26.42 -17.99
N ALA A 315 14.51 25.33 -17.24
CA ALA A 315 15.73 24.54 -17.11
C ALA A 315 15.42 23.10 -16.71
N VAL A 316 16.40 22.21 -16.91
CA VAL A 316 16.34 20.81 -16.48
C VAL A 316 17.63 20.41 -15.80
N GLY A 317 17.53 19.66 -14.71
CA GLY A 317 18.65 18.95 -14.08
C GLY A 317 18.42 17.45 -14.15
N VAL A 318 19.49 16.67 -14.26
CA VAL A 318 19.41 15.21 -14.22
C VAL A 318 20.55 14.65 -13.38
N LEU A 319 20.23 13.69 -12.53
CA LEU A 319 21.19 12.95 -11.72
C LEU A 319 20.94 11.44 -11.85
N ASP A 320 21.97 10.68 -12.18
CA ASP A 320 21.96 9.22 -12.09
C ASP A 320 22.03 8.82 -10.61
N VAL A 321 20.98 8.17 -10.10
CA VAL A 321 20.87 7.82 -8.69
C VAL A 321 21.19 6.36 -8.41
N ARG A 322 21.62 5.58 -9.41
CA ARG A 322 22.00 4.17 -9.23
C ARG A 322 23.13 4.01 -8.21
N THR A 323 24.11 4.90 -8.21
CA THR A 323 25.23 4.86 -7.25
C THR A 323 24.77 5.03 -5.80
N VAL A 324 23.71 5.81 -5.57
CA VAL A 324 23.10 5.97 -4.24
C VAL A 324 22.18 4.78 -3.91
N LEU A 325 21.48 4.24 -4.91
CA LEU A 325 20.53 3.15 -4.77
C LEU A 325 21.16 1.74 -4.79
N GLN A 326 22.44 1.57 -5.14
CA GLN A 326 23.11 0.26 -5.21
C GLN A 326 24.18 0.08 -4.13
N GLU A 327 24.54 1.15 -3.41
CA GLU A 327 25.42 1.05 -2.26
C GLU A 327 24.73 0.30 -1.11
N GLN A 328 25.30 -0.83 -0.71
CA GLN A 328 24.80 -1.62 0.40
C GLN A 328 25.08 -0.92 1.74
N GLU A 329 24.14 -1.03 2.69
CA GLU A 329 24.26 -0.59 4.08
C GLU A 329 25.47 -1.32 4.73
N SER A 330 26.67 -0.75 4.60
CA SER A 330 27.91 -1.32 5.16
C SER A 330 28.35 -0.67 6.47
N SER A 331 27.57 0.25 7.04
CA SER A 331 27.85 0.75 8.40
C SER A 331 26.59 1.27 9.10
N GLU A 332 26.44 0.96 10.38
CA GLU A 332 25.28 1.29 11.24
C GLU A 332 25.23 2.75 11.69
N THR A 333 26.02 3.65 11.10
CA THR A 333 26.04 5.07 11.49
C THR A 333 25.12 5.93 10.62
N ALA A 334 24.56 6.96 11.25
CA ALA A 334 23.64 7.93 10.67
C ALA A 334 24.22 8.80 9.52
N GLU A 335 25.45 8.55 9.08
CA GLU A 335 26.22 9.39 8.15
C GLU A 335 26.09 9.04 6.65
N HIS A 336 25.23 8.09 6.27
CA HIS A 336 25.04 7.69 4.85
C HIS A 336 24.26 8.69 3.98
N ILE A 337 24.20 9.98 4.35
CA ILE A 337 23.60 11.01 3.50
C ILE A 337 24.68 11.52 2.54
N LYS A 338 24.50 11.27 1.25
CA LYS A 338 25.39 11.76 0.21
C LYS A 338 24.96 13.13 -0.29
N THR A 339 25.85 14.10 -0.18
CA THR A 339 25.68 15.41 -0.81
C THR A 339 26.16 15.34 -2.26
N ILE A 340 25.27 15.60 -3.21
CA ILE A 340 25.55 15.60 -4.64
C ILE A 340 25.08 16.91 -5.26
N THR A 341 25.93 17.49 -6.11
CA THR A 341 25.59 18.69 -6.88
C THR A 341 25.02 18.30 -8.24
N MET A 342 23.75 18.61 -8.47
CA MET A 342 23.06 18.40 -9.74
C MET A 342 23.21 19.64 -10.65
N PRO A 343 23.88 19.55 -11.81
CA PRO A 343 23.99 20.66 -12.74
C PRO A 343 22.64 20.97 -13.42
N LEU A 344 22.39 22.26 -13.69
CA LEU A 344 21.20 22.72 -14.42
C LEU A 344 21.55 23.09 -15.87
N TYR A 345 20.73 22.61 -16.79
CA TYR A 345 20.79 22.90 -18.22
C TYR A 345 19.65 23.84 -18.58
N LEU A 346 19.98 25.06 -19.03
CA LEU A 346 18.99 26.07 -19.37
C LEU A 346 18.32 25.73 -20.71
N CYS A 347 16.99 25.81 -20.73
CA CYS A 347 16.20 25.70 -21.94
C CYS A 347 16.22 27.05 -22.67
N GLY A 348 16.94 27.13 -23.78
CA GLY A 348 16.90 28.30 -24.65
C GLY A 348 15.52 28.47 -25.29
N THR A 349 15.13 29.71 -25.60
CA THR A 349 13.83 30.04 -26.21
C THR A 349 13.53 29.26 -27.50
N ASN A 350 14.56 28.89 -28.26
CA ASN A 350 14.43 28.16 -29.52
C ASN A 350 14.29 26.64 -29.35
N HIS A 351 14.45 26.12 -28.13
CA HIS A 351 14.40 24.69 -27.81
C HIS A 351 13.26 24.33 -26.85
N GLU A 352 12.41 25.29 -26.49
CA GLU A 352 11.31 25.07 -25.57
C GLU A 352 10.36 23.98 -26.06
N SER A 353 10.14 23.85 -27.37
CA SER A 353 9.25 22.82 -27.94
C SER A 353 9.59 21.39 -27.52
N ASN A 354 10.85 21.14 -27.12
CA ASN A 354 11.33 19.82 -26.70
C ASN A 354 11.49 19.72 -25.17
N PHE A 355 10.99 20.69 -24.39
CA PHE A 355 11.19 20.74 -22.94
C PHE A 355 10.71 19.47 -22.22
N ALA A 356 9.55 18.94 -22.62
CA ALA A 356 8.99 17.71 -22.07
C ALA A 356 9.95 16.52 -22.13
N THR A 357 10.83 16.46 -23.14
CA THR A 357 11.84 15.41 -23.32
C THR A 357 13.27 15.94 -23.17
N PHE A 358 13.48 17.15 -22.66
CA PHE A 358 14.81 17.77 -22.64
C PHE A 358 15.78 17.04 -21.69
N HIS A 359 15.26 16.42 -20.62
CA HIS A 359 16.03 15.56 -19.74
C HIS A 359 16.63 14.35 -20.47
N LEU A 360 15.94 13.76 -21.45
CA LEU A 360 16.48 12.68 -22.28
C LEU A 360 17.70 13.13 -23.08
N ASN A 361 17.64 14.32 -23.65
CA ASN A 361 18.75 14.90 -24.42
C ASN A 361 19.98 15.13 -23.53
N VAL A 362 19.77 15.51 -22.26
CA VAL A 362 20.84 15.64 -21.26
C VAL A 362 21.43 14.27 -20.92
N ILE A 363 20.60 13.26 -20.67
CA ILE A 363 21.03 11.88 -20.36
C ILE A 363 21.86 11.29 -21.51
N GLN A 364 21.35 11.39 -22.74
CA GLN A 364 21.98 10.85 -23.94
C GLN A 364 23.17 11.69 -24.44
N LYS A 365 23.40 12.86 -23.84
CA LYS A 365 24.38 13.86 -24.29
C LYS A 365 24.17 14.32 -25.74
N THR A 366 22.98 14.11 -26.30
CA THR A 366 22.60 14.49 -27.66
C THR A 366 21.80 15.79 -27.63
N GLY A 367 22.34 16.87 -28.18
CA GLY A 367 21.58 18.13 -28.29
C GLY A 367 21.51 18.96 -26.99
N ALA A 368 22.30 18.64 -25.96
CA ALA A 368 22.53 19.49 -24.79
C ALA A 368 23.41 20.73 -25.13
N LYS A 369 23.15 21.36 -26.28
CA LYS A 369 23.74 22.67 -26.67
C LYS A 369 23.02 23.86 -25.99
N GLY A 370 22.05 23.59 -25.11
CA GLY A 370 21.59 24.55 -24.10
C GLY A 370 22.66 24.68 -23.03
N GLY A 371 23.50 25.71 -23.14
CA GLY A 371 24.75 25.84 -22.40
C GLY A 371 24.59 25.61 -20.90
N GLN A 372 25.25 24.55 -20.40
CA GLN A 372 25.58 24.43 -18.99
C GLN A 372 26.37 25.70 -18.61
N LYS A 373 25.73 26.61 -17.88
CA LYS A 373 26.40 27.83 -17.43
C LYS A 373 27.16 27.52 -16.13
N PRO A 374 28.42 27.96 -15.99
CA PRO A 374 29.15 27.86 -14.72
C PRO A 374 28.32 28.51 -13.60
N GLY A 375 28.16 27.82 -12.48
CA GLY A 375 27.42 28.31 -11.32
C GLY A 375 25.90 28.18 -11.38
N CYS A 376 25.36 27.28 -12.21
CA CYS A 376 23.94 26.89 -12.22
C CYS A 376 23.77 25.44 -11.75
N ALA A 377 23.45 25.22 -10.48
CA ALA A 377 23.32 23.89 -9.90
C ALA A 377 22.36 23.84 -8.69
N ILE A 378 21.99 22.64 -8.27
CA ILE A 378 21.24 22.38 -7.03
C ILE A 378 22.03 21.36 -6.22
N ALA A 379 22.37 21.69 -4.97
CA ALA A 379 22.96 20.74 -4.04
C ALA A 379 21.87 19.93 -3.33
N LEU A 380 22.00 18.62 -3.37
CA LEU A 380 21.04 17.66 -2.85
C LEU A 380 21.72 16.70 -1.88
N SER A 381 21.06 16.43 -0.76
CA SER A 381 21.36 15.36 0.18
C SER A 381 20.49 14.15 -0.14
N LEU A 382 21.08 13.01 -0.52
CA LEU A 382 20.37 11.79 -0.87
C LEU A 382 20.71 10.64 0.07
N ARG A 383 19.72 9.79 0.37
CA ARG A 383 19.91 8.53 1.11
C ARG A 383 18.93 7.47 0.63
N ALA A 384 19.43 6.30 0.26
CA ALA A 384 18.61 5.15 -0.08
C ALA A 384 18.27 4.32 1.18
N PHE A 385 17.12 3.66 1.15
CA PHE A 385 16.72 2.66 2.12
C PHE A 385 16.33 1.39 1.38
N HIS A 386 17.05 0.31 1.64
CA HIS A 386 16.92 -0.94 0.88
C HIS A 386 16.12 -1.97 1.65
N ARG A 387 15.20 -2.65 0.94
CA ARG A 387 14.49 -3.83 1.46
C ARG A 387 13.77 -3.61 2.79
N LYS A 388 13.39 -2.37 3.09
CA LYS A 388 12.71 -1.98 4.31
C LYS A 388 11.34 -1.41 3.97
N GLN A 389 10.33 -1.79 4.75
CA GLN A 389 9.04 -1.14 4.69
C GLN A 389 9.14 0.28 5.24
N LEU A 390 8.37 1.21 4.69
CA LEU A 390 8.40 2.61 5.10
C LEU A 390 8.13 2.81 6.60
N SER A 391 7.25 2.00 7.18
CA SER A 391 6.95 1.99 8.62
C SER A 391 8.19 1.71 9.47
N VAL A 392 8.99 0.72 9.07
CA VAL A 392 10.24 0.35 9.74
C VAL A 392 11.27 1.48 9.60
N VAL A 393 11.45 2.03 8.41
CA VAL A 393 12.39 3.14 8.17
C VAL A 393 12.04 4.36 9.03
N ARG A 394 10.74 4.67 9.17
CA ARG A 394 10.25 5.76 10.03
C ARG A 394 10.56 5.52 11.51
N MET A 395 10.51 4.28 11.97
CA MET A 395 10.82 3.91 13.35
C MET A 395 12.31 3.95 13.62
N GLU A 396 13.15 3.47 12.70
CA GLU A 396 14.61 3.46 12.85
C GLU A 396 15.20 4.87 12.79
N ILE A 397 14.69 5.75 11.92
CA ILE A 397 15.29 7.07 11.66
C ILE A 397 14.21 8.17 11.62
N PRO A 398 13.50 8.42 12.73
CA PRO A 398 12.38 9.36 12.77
C PRO A 398 12.78 10.80 12.42
N MET A 399 14.04 11.18 12.65
CA MET A 399 14.57 12.52 12.39
C MET A 399 14.53 12.94 10.92
N LEU A 400 14.48 11.99 9.98
CA LEU A 400 14.33 12.29 8.54
C LEU A 400 12.86 12.49 8.14
N PHE A 401 11.91 12.09 8.98
CA PHE A 401 10.47 12.12 8.72
C PHE A 401 9.76 13.19 9.55
N THR A 402 10.26 14.42 9.44
CA THR A 402 9.61 15.58 10.06
C THR A 402 8.32 15.95 9.33
N LYS A 403 7.48 16.84 9.90
CA LYS A 403 6.29 17.40 9.23
C LYS A 403 6.59 18.11 7.90
N ALA A 404 7.86 18.47 7.67
CA ALA A 404 8.34 19.09 6.44
C ALA A 404 8.81 18.08 5.39
N THR A 405 8.84 16.78 5.71
CA THR A 405 9.23 15.73 4.76
C THR A 405 7.99 15.19 4.04
N GLU A 406 7.93 15.42 2.74
CA GLU A 406 6.79 15.03 1.91
C GLU A 406 6.97 13.61 1.37
N MET A 407 5.87 12.87 1.24
CA MET A 407 5.86 11.54 0.62
C MET A 407 5.59 11.68 -0.87
N VAL A 408 6.39 11.01 -1.69
CA VAL A 408 6.29 11.06 -3.14
C VAL A 408 6.10 9.64 -3.65
N HIS A 409 4.88 9.31 -4.03
CA HIS A 409 4.53 7.93 -4.37
C HIS A 409 5.00 7.55 -5.78
N LYS A 410 5.29 6.26 -5.98
CA LYS A 410 5.44 5.67 -7.31
C LYS A 410 4.14 5.82 -8.11
N LEU A 411 4.22 6.20 -9.39
CA LEU A 411 3.07 6.18 -10.30
C LEU A 411 2.68 4.74 -10.58
N GLY A 412 1.41 4.42 -10.32
CA GLY A 412 0.93 3.04 -10.33
C GLY A 412 1.26 2.29 -9.03
N PHE A 413 0.88 1.02 -8.98
CA PHE A 413 1.02 0.23 -7.76
C PHE A 413 2.47 -0.20 -7.49
N PRO A 414 2.89 -0.28 -6.22
CA PRO A 414 4.12 -0.97 -5.84
C PRO A 414 4.12 -2.44 -6.26
N ASP A 415 5.31 -3.04 -6.27
CA ASP A 415 5.48 -4.48 -6.48
C ASP A 415 4.90 -5.31 -5.31
N VAL A 416 4.82 -4.71 -4.13
CA VAL A 416 4.19 -5.27 -2.93
C VAL A 416 3.09 -4.32 -2.45
N ILE A 417 1.85 -4.78 -2.46
CA ILE A 417 0.69 -4.07 -1.91
C ILE A 417 0.39 -4.70 -0.55
N LEU A 418 0.43 -3.91 0.52
CA LEU A 418 0.15 -4.41 1.86
C LEU A 418 -1.37 -4.50 2.09
N PRO A 419 -1.87 -5.54 2.78
CA PRO A 419 -3.27 -5.62 3.17
C PRO A 419 -3.68 -4.39 4.00
N GLY A 420 -4.78 -3.75 3.64
CA GLY A 420 -5.25 -2.49 4.25
C GLY A 420 -4.76 -1.21 3.57
N ASP A 421 -3.85 -1.30 2.59
CA ASP A 421 -3.46 -0.13 1.78
C ASP A 421 -4.51 0.15 0.70
N ALA A 422 -5.42 1.10 0.99
CA ALA A 422 -6.48 1.53 0.08
C ALA A 422 -6.00 2.68 -0.81
N ARG A 423 -5.30 2.34 -1.90
CA ARG A 423 -4.77 3.33 -2.84
C ARG A 423 -5.64 3.46 -4.10
N ASN A 424 -6.35 4.59 -4.22
CA ASN A 424 -7.21 4.94 -5.35
C ASN A 424 -6.81 6.30 -5.97
N ASP A 425 -5.53 6.48 -6.28
CA ASP A 425 -5.02 7.71 -6.88
C ASP A 425 -5.41 7.82 -8.37
N ILE A 426 -5.87 9.00 -8.78
CA ILE A 426 -6.17 9.30 -10.17
C ILE A 426 -5.14 10.33 -10.67
N TYR A 427 -4.36 9.94 -11.66
CA TYR A 427 -3.39 10.82 -12.32
C TYR A 427 -3.87 11.19 -13.72
N VAL A 428 -3.71 12.46 -14.08
CA VAL A 428 -4.03 12.97 -15.41
C VAL A 428 -2.75 13.53 -16.01
N THR A 429 -2.44 13.08 -17.23
CA THR A 429 -1.29 13.56 -17.99
C THR A 429 -1.76 14.32 -19.23
N LEU A 430 -1.35 15.59 -19.34
CA LEU A 430 -1.51 16.38 -20.56
C LEU A 430 -0.41 16.02 -21.54
N GLU A 431 -0.68 15.11 -22.46
CA GLU A 431 0.33 14.65 -23.44
C GLU A 431 0.75 15.74 -24.44
N GLY A 432 -0.22 16.33 -25.13
CA GLY A 432 0.02 17.30 -26.18
C GLY A 432 -1.23 17.63 -26.99
N GLY A 433 -1.10 18.53 -27.95
CA GLY A 433 -2.17 18.92 -28.86
C GLY A 433 -1.65 19.23 -30.26
N SER A 434 -2.56 19.33 -31.22
CA SER A 434 -2.28 19.82 -32.57
C SER A 434 -3.33 20.86 -32.94
N PHE A 435 -2.86 22.06 -33.28
CA PHE A 435 -3.70 23.22 -33.49
C PHE A 435 -3.50 23.79 -34.89
N SER A 436 -4.60 24.08 -35.58
CA SER A 436 -4.51 24.72 -36.89
C SER A 436 -4.14 26.20 -36.75
N LYS A 437 -3.22 26.64 -37.61
CA LYS A 437 -2.82 28.05 -37.74
C LYS A 437 -4.00 28.93 -38.20
N GLY A 438 -4.96 28.36 -38.93
CA GLY A 438 -6.10 29.10 -39.47
C GLY A 438 -5.65 30.25 -40.36
N THR A 439 -6.26 31.42 -40.21
CA THR A 439 -5.95 32.65 -40.95
C THR A 439 -4.84 33.50 -40.32
N LYS A 440 -4.29 33.11 -39.16
CA LYS A 440 -3.27 33.91 -38.45
C LYS A 440 -1.88 33.71 -39.04
N THR A 441 -1.04 34.75 -38.99
CA THR A 441 0.34 34.71 -39.51
C THR A 441 1.33 34.01 -38.57
N ALA A 442 1.09 34.07 -37.25
CA ALA A 442 1.91 33.42 -36.23
C ALA A 442 1.26 32.15 -35.68
N GLU A 443 2.09 31.22 -35.17
CA GLU A 443 1.61 30.03 -34.47
C GLU A 443 0.98 30.39 -33.11
N ARG A 444 0.14 29.50 -32.59
CA ARG A 444 -0.63 29.74 -31.37
C ARG A 444 0.23 29.58 -30.12
N ASN A 445 -0.05 30.40 -29.09
CA ASN A 445 0.40 30.14 -27.72
C ASN A 445 -0.76 29.51 -26.98
N VAL A 446 -0.68 28.21 -26.70
CA VAL A 446 -1.80 27.45 -26.14
C VAL A 446 -1.55 27.17 -24.67
N GLU A 447 -2.52 27.54 -23.85
CA GLU A 447 -2.63 27.19 -22.43
C GLU A 447 -3.81 26.23 -22.25
N VAL A 448 -3.59 25.17 -21.49
CA VAL A 448 -4.64 24.23 -21.09
C VAL A 448 -5.00 24.49 -19.64
N ALA A 449 -6.26 24.84 -19.40
CA ALA A 449 -6.81 24.95 -18.06
C ALA A 449 -7.72 23.75 -17.79
N VAL A 450 -7.51 23.09 -16.66
CA VAL A 450 -8.28 21.90 -16.25
C VAL A 450 -8.93 22.13 -14.90
N ASN A 451 -10.23 21.87 -14.79
CA ASN A 451 -10.96 21.84 -13.52
C ASN A 451 -11.68 20.50 -13.36
N VAL A 452 -11.90 20.08 -12.11
CA VAL A 452 -12.85 19.01 -11.79
C VAL A 452 -14.20 19.64 -11.51
N VAL A 453 -15.25 19.14 -12.15
CA VAL A 453 -16.62 19.64 -11.98
C VAL A 453 -17.59 18.51 -11.70
N ASP A 454 -18.69 18.79 -11.01
CA ASP A 454 -19.76 17.82 -10.78
C ASP A 454 -20.73 17.72 -11.98
N LYS A 455 -21.77 16.88 -11.84
CA LYS A 455 -22.84 16.72 -12.84
C LYS A 455 -23.58 18.01 -13.22
N SER A 456 -23.65 18.99 -12.32
CA SER A 456 -24.25 20.30 -12.59
C SER A 456 -23.30 21.24 -13.34
N GLY A 457 -22.02 20.87 -13.43
CA GLY A 457 -20.97 21.73 -13.96
C GLY A 457 -20.41 22.72 -12.94
N THR A 458 -20.65 22.50 -11.65
CA THR A 458 -20.03 23.32 -10.59
C THR A 458 -18.63 22.79 -10.30
N VAL A 459 -17.66 23.70 -10.13
CA VAL A 459 -16.26 23.32 -9.85
C VAL A 459 -16.15 22.71 -8.46
N ILE A 460 -15.55 21.52 -8.38
CA ILE A 460 -15.18 20.89 -7.12
C ILE A 460 -13.89 21.56 -6.63
N PRO A 461 -13.92 22.31 -5.51
CA PRO A 461 -12.77 23.07 -5.07
C PRO A 461 -11.66 22.14 -4.57
N ARG A 462 -10.40 22.57 -4.72
CA ARG A 462 -9.21 21.89 -4.16
C ARG A 462 -9.05 20.43 -4.62
N ALA A 463 -9.59 20.10 -5.79
CA ALA A 463 -9.61 18.75 -6.33
C ALA A 463 -8.35 18.37 -7.14
N ILE A 464 -7.41 19.29 -7.33
CA ILE A 464 -6.20 19.05 -8.15
C ILE A 464 -4.94 19.38 -7.35
N VAL A 465 -3.93 18.53 -7.47
CA VAL A 465 -2.61 18.72 -6.85
C VAL A 465 -1.53 18.53 -7.91
N SER A 466 -0.74 19.58 -8.16
CA SER A 466 0.32 19.59 -9.19
C SER A 466 1.55 18.75 -8.83
N GLY A 467 1.67 18.32 -7.58
CA GLY A 467 2.75 17.49 -7.06
C GLY A 467 2.71 17.40 -5.53
N ALA A 468 3.48 16.49 -4.94
CA ALA A 468 3.76 16.46 -3.52
C ALA A 468 4.30 17.83 -3.05
N ALA A 469 4.02 18.20 -1.80
CA ALA A 469 4.19 19.56 -1.25
C ALA A 469 3.29 20.67 -1.82
N ALA A 470 2.65 20.49 -2.99
CA ALA A 470 1.80 21.51 -3.58
C ALA A 470 0.50 21.69 -2.80
N THR A 471 -0.02 22.92 -2.79
CA THR A 471 -1.35 23.20 -2.24
C THR A 471 -2.42 22.75 -3.22
N PRO A 472 -3.49 22.06 -2.76
CA PRO A 472 -4.58 21.69 -3.65
C PRO A 472 -5.29 22.91 -4.27
N SER A 473 -5.49 22.88 -5.57
CA SER A 473 -6.10 23.95 -6.37
C SER A 473 -7.44 23.51 -6.99
N HIS A 474 -8.22 24.49 -7.44
CA HIS A 474 -9.45 24.28 -8.21
C HIS A 474 -9.21 24.22 -9.73
N GLU A 475 -8.05 24.69 -10.17
CA GLU A 475 -7.64 24.71 -11.57
C GLU A 475 -6.17 24.27 -11.69
N TYR A 476 -5.88 23.46 -12.71
CA TYR A 476 -4.54 23.22 -13.19
C TYR A 476 -4.32 24.00 -14.48
N ILE A 477 -3.20 24.72 -14.58
CA ILE A 477 -2.85 25.54 -15.73
C ILE A 477 -1.54 25.01 -16.31
N SER A 478 -1.53 24.56 -17.56
CA SER A 478 -0.32 24.06 -18.22
C SER A 478 0.70 25.17 -18.44
N TYR A 479 1.98 24.83 -18.61
CA TYR A 479 2.94 25.78 -19.16
C TYR A 479 2.75 25.97 -20.66
N ILE A 480 3.29 27.08 -21.20
CA ILE A 480 3.06 27.53 -22.56
C ILE A 480 4.36 27.53 -23.35
N PHE A 481 4.29 27.02 -24.58
CA PHE A 481 5.34 27.19 -25.57
C PHE A 481 5.02 28.40 -26.44
N TYR A 482 6.03 29.23 -26.69
CA TYR A 482 5.88 30.39 -27.55
C TYR A 482 5.85 29.96 -29.01
N HIS A 483 4.78 30.36 -29.73
CA HIS A 483 4.53 30.04 -31.13
C HIS A 483 4.74 28.56 -31.45
N ASN A 484 3.90 27.70 -30.86
CA ASN A 484 3.95 26.25 -31.10
C ASN A 484 2.55 25.69 -31.32
N ASN A 485 2.26 25.29 -32.55
CA ASN A 485 1.00 24.64 -32.91
C ASN A 485 0.91 23.16 -32.51
N ASN A 486 2.02 22.52 -32.14
CA ASN A 486 2.06 21.11 -31.72
C ASN A 486 2.72 20.96 -30.34
N PRO A 487 2.17 21.60 -29.29
CA PRO A 487 2.75 21.56 -27.96
C PRO A 487 2.72 20.14 -27.40
N ARG A 488 3.82 19.74 -26.75
CA ARG A 488 3.95 18.48 -26.01
C ARG A 488 4.25 18.82 -24.55
N TRP A 489 3.21 18.85 -23.71
CA TRP A 489 3.36 19.27 -22.32
C TRP A 489 3.94 18.16 -21.44
N LYS A 490 3.45 16.92 -21.60
CA LYS A 490 3.74 15.79 -20.69
C LYS A 490 3.66 16.20 -19.21
N GLU A 491 2.65 16.99 -18.88
CA GLU A 491 2.40 17.50 -17.53
C GLU A 491 1.46 16.54 -16.82
N THR A 492 1.96 15.88 -15.76
CA THR A 492 1.17 14.96 -14.93
C THR A 492 0.81 15.61 -13.59
N PHE A 493 -0.46 15.53 -13.20
CA PHE A 493 -0.98 16.00 -11.92
C PHE A 493 -1.96 14.99 -11.32
N LYS A 494 -2.20 15.10 -10.01
CA LYS A 494 -3.09 14.21 -9.26
C LYS A 494 -4.45 14.86 -9.02
N LEU A 495 -5.53 14.08 -9.13
CA LEU A 495 -6.86 14.45 -8.67
C LEU A 495 -7.08 13.96 -7.24
N VAL A 496 -7.60 14.83 -6.39
CA VAL A 496 -7.95 14.54 -4.99
C VAL A 496 -9.44 14.80 -4.85
N ILE A 497 -10.25 13.85 -5.33
CA ILE A 497 -11.71 13.94 -5.34
C ILE A 497 -12.24 13.06 -4.21
N PRO A 498 -13.15 13.56 -3.35
CA PRO A 498 -13.83 12.71 -2.38
C PRO A 498 -14.51 11.53 -3.06
N PHE A 499 -14.32 10.31 -2.52
CA PHE A 499 -14.77 9.06 -3.16
C PHE A 499 -16.23 9.10 -3.60
N GLU A 500 -17.12 9.64 -2.77
CA GLU A 500 -18.55 9.80 -3.02
C GLU A 500 -18.87 10.64 -4.26
N LYS A 501 -17.98 11.57 -4.64
CA LYS A 501 -18.18 12.49 -5.77
C LYS A 501 -17.57 11.97 -7.07
N VAL A 502 -16.73 10.94 -7.02
CA VAL A 502 -16.03 10.40 -8.20
C VAL A 502 -16.99 9.95 -9.32
N PRO A 503 -18.11 9.26 -9.04
CA PRO A 503 -19.03 8.81 -10.09
C PRO A 503 -19.64 9.95 -10.91
N ASP A 504 -19.90 11.09 -10.27
CA ASP A 504 -20.53 12.28 -10.87
C ASP A 504 -19.48 13.34 -11.30
N ALA A 505 -18.18 13.05 -11.16
CA ALA A 505 -17.12 13.99 -11.46
C ALA A 505 -16.67 13.93 -12.92
N HIS A 506 -16.48 15.11 -13.50
CA HIS A 506 -15.99 15.31 -14.85
C HIS A 506 -14.74 16.19 -14.85
N LEU A 507 -13.81 15.89 -15.76
CA LEU A 507 -12.74 16.81 -16.10
C LEU A 507 -13.24 17.80 -17.15
N ARG A 508 -13.18 19.08 -16.81
CA ARG A 508 -13.40 20.19 -17.73
C ARG A 508 -12.05 20.66 -18.25
N ILE A 509 -11.82 20.56 -19.55
CA ILE A 509 -10.60 21.01 -20.19
C ILE A 509 -10.94 22.21 -21.09
N VAL A 510 -10.28 23.34 -20.84
CA VAL A 510 -10.45 24.60 -21.56
C VAL A 510 -9.13 24.96 -22.24
N LEU A 511 -9.20 25.20 -23.54
CA LEU A 511 -8.05 25.62 -24.33
C LEU A 511 -8.07 27.13 -24.52
N ARG A 512 -7.08 27.83 -23.95
CA ARG A 512 -6.94 29.28 -24.02
C ARG A 512 -5.83 29.65 -25.00
N HIS A 513 -6.07 30.68 -25.81
CA HIS A 513 -5.05 31.25 -26.67
C HIS A 513 -4.54 32.55 -26.04
N LEU A 514 -3.23 32.64 -25.83
CA LEU A 514 -2.64 33.79 -25.14
C LEU A 514 -1.91 34.68 -26.12
N ALA A 515 -2.33 35.95 -26.22
CA ALA A 515 -1.55 36.96 -26.89
C ALA A 515 -0.45 37.46 -25.94
N LYS A 516 0.56 38.16 -26.47
CA LYS A 516 1.70 38.66 -25.67
C LYS A 516 1.26 39.55 -24.49
N ASP A 517 0.19 40.30 -24.68
CA ASP A 517 -0.28 41.34 -23.75
C ASP A 517 -1.72 41.13 -23.25
N GLU A 518 -2.46 40.13 -23.78
CA GLU A 518 -3.86 39.86 -23.41
C GLU A 518 -4.16 38.35 -23.35
N CYS A 519 -4.96 37.96 -22.37
CA CYS A 519 -5.58 36.63 -22.33
C CYS A 519 -6.88 36.67 -23.15
N THR A 520 -6.89 36.07 -24.34
CA THR A 520 -8.14 35.86 -25.09
C THR A 520 -8.72 34.50 -24.68
N LEU A 521 -9.89 34.50 -24.04
CA LEU A 521 -10.62 33.29 -23.68
C LEU A 521 -10.87 32.45 -24.96
N GLY A 522 -10.29 31.25 -25.00
CA GLY A 522 -10.34 30.35 -26.16
C GLY A 522 -11.51 29.35 -26.11
N HIS A 523 -11.98 28.99 -27.30
CA HIS A 523 -13.34 28.56 -27.67
C HIS A 523 -13.61 27.03 -27.66
N SER A 524 -12.88 26.23 -26.88
CA SER A 524 -13.09 24.78 -26.86
C SER A 524 -13.16 24.24 -25.43
N LEU A 525 -14.30 23.63 -25.11
CA LEU A 525 -14.61 23.00 -23.85
C LEU A 525 -14.84 21.51 -24.11
N SER A 526 -14.08 20.64 -23.46
CA SER A 526 -14.42 19.22 -23.38
C SER A 526 -14.75 18.83 -21.95
N ARG A 527 -15.70 17.89 -21.80
CA ARG A 527 -16.03 17.26 -20.53
C ARG A 527 -15.78 15.76 -20.66
N ILE A 528 -14.90 15.24 -19.82
CA ILE A 528 -14.56 13.82 -19.77
C ILE A 528 -15.07 13.26 -18.45
N LEU A 529 -15.96 12.27 -18.50
CA LEU A 529 -16.41 11.56 -17.31
C LEU A 529 -15.24 10.73 -16.74
N ILE A 530 -15.01 10.83 -15.42
CA ILE A 530 -13.87 10.16 -14.78
C ILE A 530 -14.10 8.65 -14.64
N THR A 531 -15.35 8.21 -14.60
CA THR A 531 -15.75 6.80 -14.52
C THR A 531 -16.21 6.27 -15.88
N ASN A 532 -15.88 5.02 -16.19
CA ASN A 532 -16.55 4.29 -17.28
C ASN A 532 -17.95 3.93 -16.76
N SER A 533 -18.98 4.59 -17.27
CA SER A 533 -20.31 3.97 -17.24
C SER A 533 -20.27 2.79 -18.19
N ASP A 534 -20.67 1.61 -17.72
CA ASP A 534 -20.84 0.44 -18.57
C ASP A 534 -21.67 0.83 -19.80
N PRO A 535 -21.18 0.56 -21.03
CA PRO A 535 -21.94 0.84 -22.25
C PRO A 535 -23.27 0.05 -22.33
N LEU A 536 -23.51 -0.88 -21.39
CA LEU A 536 -24.73 -1.68 -21.27
C LEU A 536 -25.90 -0.96 -20.54
N SER A 537 -25.69 0.25 -20.02
CA SER A 537 -26.75 1.01 -19.32
C SER A 537 -27.57 1.94 -20.22
N ARG A 538 -27.35 1.91 -21.54
CA ARG A 538 -28.26 2.53 -22.53
C ARG A 538 -29.14 1.45 -23.14
N SER A 539 -30.20 1.08 -22.42
CA SER A 539 -31.39 0.42 -22.97
C SER A 539 -32.58 1.36 -22.85
#